data_AF-A0A7W7QZK7-F1
#
_entry.id   AF-A0A7W7QZK7-F1
#
_cell.length_a   1.000
_cell.length_b   1.000
_cell.length_c   1.000
_cell.angle_alpha   90.00
_cell.angle_beta   90.00
_cell.angle_gamma   90.00
#
_symmetry.space_group_name_H-M   'P 1'
#
loop_
_entity.id
_entity.type
_entity.pdbx_description
1 polymer ?
#
loop_
_entity_poly.entity_id
_entity_poly.type
_entity_poly.pdbx_seq_one_letter_code
_entity_poly.pdbx_strand_id
1 'polypeptide(L)'
;MDGVLVGLGKLSLEGDENSGIAQAEVTVHPDVRRQGIGTALLRALVPAVRDSGRPTVNGTAMKSGSPGAVWADGLGFRVVNRTVIQELVVDGTKPELWEVPVPEGYRLTSWVGSTPQELIESYAVAREAVQDAPLGESSVRLARWDPQRIRREERALAEQGAEERVVVTIHQASGEVVGVTGILTYAYRPETCYQHDTSVVATHRGRGLGRAMKAAMMRELVVERPQVRRIVTSTNADNVHMIAVNDAIGYHVLRRLIWVETTASALAETLR
;
A
#
# COMPACT_ATOMS: atom_id res chain seq x y z
N MET A 1 29.39 -9.31 -24.95
CA MET A 1 28.03 -9.32 -24.38
C MET A 1 27.11 -8.81 -25.48
N ASP A 2 26.31 -9.69 -26.06
CA ASP A 2 25.57 -9.48 -27.31
C ASP A 2 24.32 -8.63 -27.13
N GLY A 3 24.44 -7.40 -26.62
CA GLY A 3 23.32 -6.45 -26.51
C GLY A 3 22.12 -6.90 -25.67
N VAL A 4 22.21 -8.02 -24.93
CA VAL A 4 21.11 -8.53 -24.10
C VAL A 4 21.08 -7.81 -22.76
N LEU A 5 19.90 -7.27 -22.39
CA LEU A 5 19.65 -6.68 -21.09
C LEU A 5 19.63 -7.77 -20.00
N VAL A 6 20.64 -7.77 -19.13
CA VAL A 6 20.81 -8.76 -18.05
C VAL A 6 20.46 -8.26 -16.65
N GLY A 7 20.22 -6.96 -16.50
CA GLY A 7 19.80 -6.35 -15.25
C GLY A 7 19.49 -4.86 -15.39
N LEU A 8 18.81 -4.32 -14.38
CA LEU A 8 18.38 -2.93 -14.29
C LEU A 8 18.65 -2.42 -12.87
N GLY A 9 19.20 -1.21 -12.78
CA GLY A 9 19.23 -0.41 -11.57
C GLY A 9 18.37 0.84 -11.76
N LYS A 10 17.52 1.14 -10.79
CA LYS A 10 16.67 2.35 -10.78
C LYS A 10 16.78 3.02 -9.43
N LEU A 11 16.84 4.35 -9.43
CA LEU A 11 16.73 5.18 -8.25
C LEU A 11 15.50 6.07 -8.38
N SER A 12 14.60 6.01 -7.40
CA SER A 12 13.47 6.94 -7.25
C SER A 12 13.75 7.85 -6.07
N LEU A 13 13.45 9.14 -6.23
CA LEU A 13 13.60 10.14 -5.17
C LEU A 13 12.20 10.51 -4.67
N GLU A 14 11.82 9.98 -3.52
CA GLU A 14 10.47 10.16 -2.95
C GLU A 14 10.13 11.63 -2.63
N GLY A 15 8.86 12.02 -2.76
CA GLY A 15 8.41 13.39 -2.48
C GLY A 15 8.02 13.63 -1.01
N ASP A 16 7.56 14.85 -0.74
CA ASP A 16 6.77 15.21 0.44
C ASP A 16 7.34 14.73 1.78
N GLU A 17 6.53 14.02 2.58
CA GLU A 17 6.90 13.48 3.90
C GLU A 17 8.07 12.49 3.84
N ASN A 18 8.39 11.98 2.65
CA ASN A 18 9.44 11.00 2.38
C ASN A 18 10.62 11.59 1.59
N SER A 19 10.74 12.92 1.50
CA SER A 19 11.84 13.63 0.81
C SER A 19 13.25 13.28 1.29
N GLY A 20 13.40 12.65 2.46
CA GLY A 20 14.67 12.10 2.96
C GLY A 20 15.03 10.69 2.46
N ILE A 21 14.22 10.07 1.60
CA ILE A 21 14.37 8.65 1.22
C ILE A 21 14.69 8.50 -0.26
N ALA A 22 15.79 7.84 -0.61
CA ALA A 22 16.07 7.40 -1.97
C ALA A 22 15.72 5.92 -2.11
N GLN A 23 14.77 5.57 -2.96
CA GLN A 23 14.40 4.17 -3.18
C GLN A 23 15.25 3.57 -4.31
N ALA A 24 16.05 2.57 -3.99
CA ALA A 24 16.88 1.83 -4.93
C ALA A 24 16.23 0.49 -5.30
N GLU A 25 16.04 0.26 -6.60
CA GLU A 25 15.57 -1.00 -7.16
C GLU A 25 16.67 -1.61 -8.02
N VAL A 26 16.99 -2.89 -7.78
CA VAL A 26 17.95 -3.65 -8.57
C VAL A 26 17.33 -4.98 -8.95
N THR A 27 17.23 -5.22 -10.25
CA THR A 27 16.75 -6.50 -10.82
C THR A 27 17.85 -7.11 -11.67
N VAL A 28 18.12 -8.41 -11.48
CA VAL A 28 19.09 -9.19 -12.28
C VAL A 28 18.39 -10.42 -12.83
N HIS A 29 18.61 -10.68 -14.13
CA HIS A 29 18.08 -11.84 -14.83
C HIS A 29 18.46 -13.14 -14.08
N PRO A 30 17.52 -14.07 -13.86
CA PRO A 30 17.73 -15.24 -13.01
C PRO A 30 18.96 -16.07 -13.37
N ASP A 31 19.23 -16.25 -14.66
CA ASP A 31 20.28 -17.14 -15.16
C ASP A 31 21.71 -16.61 -14.99
N VAL A 32 21.87 -15.33 -14.67
CA VAL A 32 23.20 -14.67 -14.50
C VAL A 32 23.38 -14.05 -13.11
N ARG A 33 22.57 -14.49 -12.13
CA ARG A 33 22.74 -14.09 -10.73
C ARG A 33 24.06 -14.63 -10.16
N ARG A 34 24.50 -14.03 -9.05
CA ARG A 34 25.73 -14.41 -8.31
C ARG A 34 27.04 -14.19 -9.09
N GLN A 35 27.01 -13.38 -10.14
CA GLN A 35 28.19 -12.97 -10.92
C GLN A 35 28.64 -11.52 -10.62
N GLY A 36 28.18 -10.93 -9.50
CA GLY A 36 28.51 -9.55 -9.12
C GLY A 36 27.68 -8.45 -9.80
N ILE A 37 26.82 -8.78 -10.79
CA ILE A 37 26.03 -7.81 -11.57
C ILE A 37 25.16 -6.90 -10.68
N GLY A 38 24.43 -7.46 -9.72
CA GLY A 38 23.56 -6.67 -8.84
C GLY A 38 24.34 -5.65 -7.99
N THR A 39 25.48 -6.06 -7.45
CA THR A 39 26.38 -5.18 -6.70
C THR A 39 26.98 -4.09 -7.60
N ALA A 40 27.33 -4.42 -8.84
CA ALA A 40 27.82 -3.44 -9.82
C ALA A 40 26.74 -2.40 -10.17
N LEU A 41 25.50 -2.83 -10.39
CA LEU A 41 24.37 -1.93 -10.65
C LEU A 41 24.10 -1.01 -9.45
N LEU A 42 24.04 -1.55 -8.22
CA LEU A 42 23.82 -0.72 -7.04
C LEU A 42 24.97 0.27 -6.81
N ARG A 43 26.22 -0.17 -7.03
CA ARG A 43 27.40 0.71 -6.96
C ARG A 43 27.33 1.86 -7.96
N ALA A 44 26.80 1.62 -9.16
CA ALA A 44 26.58 2.67 -10.15
C ALA A 44 25.53 3.70 -9.72
N LEU A 45 24.60 3.34 -8.82
CA LEU A 45 23.61 4.27 -8.25
C LEU A 45 24.17 5.11 -7.08
N VAL A 46 25.29 4.71 -6.46
CA VAL A 46 25.84 5.39 -5.27
C VAL A 46 26.14 6.88 -5.50
N PRO A 47 26.72 7.32 -6.62
CA PRO A 47 26.89 8.76 -6.88
C PRO A 47 25.56 9.51 -6.84
N ALA A 48 24.53 9.02 -7.53
CA ALA A 48 23.20 9.65 -7.55
C ALA A 48 22.53 9.64 -6.17
N VAL A 49 22.72 8.58 -5.37
CA VAL A 49 22.28 8.54 -3.97
C VAL A 49 22.94 9.65 -3.17
N ARG A 50 24.26 9.85 -3.29
CA ARG A 50 24.99 10.92 -2.58
C ARG A 50 24.53 12.30 -3.04
N ASP A 51 24.45 12.51 -4.36
CA ASP A 51 24.06 13.80 -4.96
C ASP A 51 22.63 14.19 -4.59
N SER A 52 21.76 13.21 -4.29
CA SER A 52 20.40 13.48 -3.82
C SER A 52 20.34 14.12 -2.43
N GLY A 53 21.42 14.01 -1.63
CA GLY A 53 21.45 14.49 -0.24
C GLY A 53 20.55 13.72 0.73
N ARG A 54 19.93 12.61 0.29
CA ARG A 54 18.97 11.84 1.09
C ARG A 54 19.67 10.90 2.06
N PRO A 55 19.39 10.97 3.38
CA PRO A 55 20.10 10.17 4.37
C PRO A 55 19.75 8.67 4.31
N THR A 56 18.57 8.31 3.82
CA THR A 56 18.04 6.93 3.86
C THR A 56 17.96 6.34 2.47
N VAL A 57 18.38 5.08 2.31
CA VAL A 57 18.20 4.28 1.10
C VAL A 57 17.27 3.10 1.38
N ASN A 58 16.14 3.04 0.68
CA ASN A 58 15.16 1.97 0.81
C ASN A 58 15.24 1.01 -0.36
N GLY A 59 15.14 -0.29 -0.08
CA GLY A 59 14.92 -1.31 -1.11
C GLY A 59 13.44 -1.50 -1.44
N THR A 60 13.16 -2.15 -2.57
CA THR A 60 11.80 -2.63 -2.89
C THR A 60 11.41 -3.83 -2.02
N ALA A 61 10.10 -4.07 -1.86
CA ALA A 61 9.61 -5.21 -1.11
C ALA A 61 10.09 -6.56 -1.69
N MET A 62 10.59 -7.44 -0.82
CA MET A 62 11.12 -8.75 -1.22
C MET A 62 10.52 -9.88 -0.40
N LYS A 63 10.46 -11.09 -0.96
CA LYS A 63 10.17 -12.28 -0.16
C LYS A 63 11.32 -12.51 0.82
N SER A 64 11.01 -12.76 2.09
CA SER A 64 12.01 -13.13 3.10
C SER A 64 12.82 -14.35 2.66
N GLY A 65 14.14 -14.31 2.84
CA GLY A 65 15.06 -15.37 2.42
C GLY A 65 15.27 -15.52 0.91
N SER A 66 14.68 -14.64 0.08
CA SER A 66 14.95 -14.62 -1.36
C SER A 66 16.42 -14.26 -1.64
N PRO A 67 16.95 -14.58 -2.85
CA PRO A 67 18.30 -14.17 -3.22
C PRO A 67 18.55 -12.66 -3.10
N GLY A 68 17.54 -11.82 -3.37
CA GLY A 68 17.63 -10.37 -3.17
C GLY A 68 17.70 -9.97 -1.71
N ALA A 69 16.90 -10.61 -0.84
CA ALA A 69 16.92 -10.36 0.60
C ALA A 69 18.29 -10.70 1.23
N VAL A 70 18.85 -11.86 0.89
CA VAL A 70 20.17 -12.29 1.37
C VAL A 70 21.28 -11.37 0.85
N TRP A 71 21.19 -10.92 -0.40
CA TRP A 71 22.13 -9.98 -0.98
C TRP A 71 22.06 -8.60 -0.31
N ALA A 72 20.86 -8.08 -0.05
CA ALA A 72 20.67 -6.80 0.63
C ALA A 72 21.19 -6.84 2.07
N ASP A 73 20.92 -7.92 2.80
CA ASP A 73 21.45 -8.16 4.16
C ASP A 73 22.99 -8.15 4.16
N GLY A 74 23.62 -8.87 3.21
CA GLY A 74 25.07 -8.85 3.04
C GLY A 74 25.68 -7.50 2.65
N LEU A 75 24.86 -6.53 2.26
CA LEU A 75 25.25 -5.14 1.99
C LEU A 75 24.88 -4.18 3.14
N GLY A 76 24.47 -4.72 4.30
CA GLY A 76 24.15 -3.93 5.49
C GLY A 76 22.77 -3.28 5.46
N PHE A 77 21.86 -3.73 4.59
CA PHE A 77 20.45 -3.34 4.70
C PHE A 77 19.77 -4.12 5.81
N ARG A 78 19.01 -3.43 6.65
CA ARG A 78 18.24 -4.03 7.75
C ARG A 78 16.77 -4.14 7.38
N VAL A 79 16.11 -5.20 7.83
CA VAL A 79 14.64 -5.31 7.72
C VAL A 79 13.99 -4.32 8.68
N VAL A 80 13.26 -3.34 8.16
CA VAL A 80 12.58 -2.33 8.96
C VAL A 80 11.07 -2.54 9.05
N ASN A 81 10.48 -3.24 8.08
CA ASN A 81 9.05 -3.47 8.04
C ASN A 81 8.73 -4.82 7.39
N ARG A 82 7.63 -5.44 7.84
CA ARG A 82 7.12 -6.71 7.32
C ARG A 82 5.69 -6.48 6.86
N THR A 83 5.37 -6.98 5.68
CA THR A 83 4.04 -6.82 5.09
C THR A 83 3.45 -8.18 4.76
N VAL A 84 2.18 -8.35 5.09
CA VAL A 84 1.34 -9.45 4.63
C VAL A 84 0.57 -8.95 3.41
N ILE A 85 0.77 -9.61 2.28
CA ILE A 85 -0.07 -9.44 1.10
C ILE A 85 -1.19 -10.46 1.22
N GLN A 86 -2.41 -9.96 1.32
CA GLN A 86 -3.61 -10.78 1.30
C GLN A 86 -4.32 -10.57 -0.03
N GLU A 87 -5.02 -11.59 -0.50
CA GLU A 87 -5.90 -11.50 -1.66
C GLU A 87 -7.25 -12.13 -1.38
N LEU A 88 -8.27 -11.63 -2.05
CA LEU A 88 -9.59 -12.25 -2.16
C LEU A 88 -9.77 -12.68 -3.62
N VAL A 89 -10.07 -13.95 -3.84
CA VAL A 89 -10.45 -14.50 -5.15
C VAL A 89 -11.97 -14.54 -5.21
N VAL A 90 -12.56 -13.75 -6.10
CA VAL A 90 -14.02 -13.55 -6.16
C VAL A 90 -14.72 -14.89 -6.41
N ASP A 91 -14.26 -15.61 -7.43
CA ASP A 91 -14.71 -16.97 -7.73
C ASP A 91 -14.26 -17.92 -6.62
N GLY A 92 -15.20 -18.30 -5.75
CA GLY A 92 -14.95 -19.18 -4.61
C GLY A 92 -15.06 -18.50 -3.25
N THR A 93 -15.22 -17.17 -3.20
CA THR A 93 -15.61 -16.49 -1.97
C THR A 93 -17.12 -16.53 -1.79
N LYS A 94 -17.56 -16.97 -0.62
CA LYS A 94 -18.97 -17.05 -0.23
C LYS A 94 -19.55 -15.63 -0.04
N PRO A 95 -20.58 -15.21 -0.81
CA PRO A 95 -21.15 -13.86 -0.68
C PRO A 95 -21.68 -13.55 0.72
N GLU A 96 -22.06 -14.57 1.50
CA GLU A 96 -22.55 -14.41 2.87
C GLU A 96 -21.49 -13.82 3.82
N LEU A 97 -20.20 -13.90 3.48
CA LEU A 97 -19.13 -13.25 4.23
C LEU A 97 -19.20 -11.71 4.15
N TRP A 98 -19.93 -11.19 3.16
CA TRP A 98 -20.13 -9.76 2.92
C TRP A 98 -21.48 -9.24 3.46
N GLU A 99 -22.31 -10.12 4.01
CA GLU A 99 -23.54 -9.75 4.70
C GLU A 99 -23.23 -9.38 6.16
N VAL A 100 -22.53 -8.24 6.32
CA VAL A 100 -22.15 -7.69 7.61
C VAL A 100 -23.07 -6.52 7.96
N PRO A 101 -23.83 -6.59 9.06
CA PRO A 101 -24.72 -5.50 9.45
C PRO A 101 -23.91 -4.25 9.82
N VAL A 102 -24.46 -3.10 9.47
CA VAL A 102 -23.94 -1.81 9.92
C VAL A 102 -24.36 -1.61 11.38
N PRO A 103 -23.45 -1.30 12.31
CA PRO A 103 -23.81 -1.04 13.69
C PRO A 103 -24.82 0.10 13.84
N GLU A 104 -25.67 0.03 14.87
CA GLU A 104 -26.65 1.07 15.17
C GLU A 104 -25.98 2.45 15.38
N GLY A 105 -26.64 3.51 14.94
CA GLY A 105 -26.11 4.88 14.99
C GLY A 105 -25.16 5.20 13.83
N TYR A 106 -24.98 4.29 12.89
CA TYR A 106 -24.15 4.48 11.70
C TYR A 106 -24.91 4.14 10.41
N ARG A 107 -24.44 4.72 9.32
CA ARG A 107 -24.82 4.33 7.96
C ARG A 107 -23.59 4.28 7.07
N LEU A 108 -23.66 3.50 5.99
CA LEU A 108 -22.64 3.51 4.95
C LEU A 108 -23.09 4.41 3.79
N THR A 109 -22.14 5.03 3.12
CA THR A 109 -22.33 5.67 1.81
C THR A 109 -21.10 5.40 0.95
N SER A 110 -21.27 5.42 -0.36
CA SER A 110 -20.19 5.13 -1.31
C SER A 110 -20.20 6.08 -2.50
N TRP A 111 -19.06 6.22 -3.15
CA TRP A 111 -18.90 6.97 -4.39
C TRP A 111 -17.74 6.40 -5.22
N VAL A 112 -17.69 6.78 -6.49
CA VAL A 112 -16.57 6.53 -7.40
C VAL A 112 -16.00 7.87 -7.85
N GLY A 113 -14.67 8.00 -7.80
CA GLY A 113 -13.98 9.23 -8.16
C GLY A 113 -14.10 10.29 -7.07
N SER A 114 -14.62 11.46 -7.41
CA SER A 114 -14.56 12.65 -6.56
C SER A 114 -15.41 12.55 -5.29
N THR A 115 -14.78 12.84 -4.15
CA THR A 115 -15.42 12.94 -2.84
C THR A 115 -16.48 14.04 -2.83
N PRO A 116 -17.72 13.77 -2.35
CA PRO A 116 -18.76 14.79 -2.20
C PRO A 116 -18.27 16.00 -1.38
N GLN A 117 -18.60 17.20 -1.83
CA GLN A 117 -18.04 18.44 -1.27
C GLN A 117 -18.42 18.63 0.20
N GLU A 118 -19.60 18.19 0.59
CA GLU A 118 -20.13 18.23 1.95
C GLU A 118 -19.46 17.24 2.90
N LEU A 119 -18.78 16.20 2.39
CA LEU A 119 -18.12 15.18 3.20
C LEU A 119 -16.61 15.37 3.31
N ILE A 120 -16.00 16.16 2.42
CA ILE A 120 -14.55 16.18 2.21
C ILE A 120 -13.74 16.50 3.47
N GLU A 121 -14.23 17.40 4.33
CA GLU A 121 -13.58 17.76 5.59
C GLU A 121 -13.50 16.56 6.54
N SER A 122 -14.64 15.94 6.86
CA SER A 122 -14.69 14.76 7.72
C SER A 122 -14.01 13.53 7.08
N TYR A 123 -14.06 13.42 5.75
CA TYR A 123 -13.36 12.38 5.01
C TYR A 123 -11.84 12.51 5.13
N ALA A 124 -11.30 13.73 5.07
CA ALA A 124 -9.88 13.99 5.32
C ALA A 124 -9.45 13.52 6.70
N VAL A 125 -10.24 13.86 7.74
CA VAL A 125 -10.00 13.41 9.12
C VAL A 125 -10.02 11.88 9.23
N ALA A 126 -10.98 11.23 8.57
CA ALA A 126 -11.06 9.77 8.58
C ALA A 126 -9.87 9.11 7.84
N ARG A 127 -9.41 9.67 6.71
CA ARG A 127 -8.18 9.20 6.03
C ARG A 127 -6.95 9.41 6.91
N GLU A 128 -6.84 10.54 7.59
CA GLU A 128 -5.72 10.82 8.52
C GLU A 128 -5.61 9.79 9.65
N ALA A 129 -6.72 9.15 10.05
CA ALA A 129 -6.68 8.09 11.06
C ALA A 129 -5.85 6.85 10.67
N VAL A 130 -5.42 6.73 9.40
CA VAL A 130 -4.44 5.71 8.98
C VAL A 130 -3.06 5.91 9.61
N GLN A 131 -2.73 7.12 10.07
CA GLN A 131 -1.46 7.44 10.73
C GLN A 131 -1.19 6.56 11.96
N ASP A 132 -2.24 5.98 12.56
CA ASP A 132 -2.12 5.07 13.70
C ASP A 132 -1.72 3.64 13.30
N ALA A 133 -1.63 3.33 12.00
CA ALA A 133 -1.20 2.03 11.53
C ALA A 133 0.30 1.80 11.80
N PRO A 134 0.71 0.59 12.20
CA PRO A 134 2.12 0.32 12.45
C PRO A 134 2.94 0.41 11.17
N LEU A 135 4.16 0.94 11.26
CA LEU A 135 5.14 1.04 10.17
C LEU A 135 6.45 0.27 10.47
N GLY A 136 6.55 -0.35 11.64
CA GLY A 136 7.80 -0.94 12.13
C GLY A 136 8.86 0.12 12.39
N GLU A 137 10.11 -0.19 12.05
CA GLU A 137 11.26 0.73 12.11
C GLU A 137 11.45 1.54 10.82
N SER A 138 10.51 1.49 9.88
CA SER A 138 10.70 2.15 8.58
C SER A 138 10.77 3.66 8.72
N SER A 139 11.65 4.29 7.93
CA SER A 139 11.73 5.73 7.82
C SER A 139 10.54 6.33 7.07
N VAL A 140 9.78 5.51 6.34
CA VAL A 140 8.62 5.94 5.56
C VAL A 140 7.56 6.54 6.48
N ARG A 141 6.99 7.66 6.04
CA ARG A 141 5.87 8.34 6.67
C ARG A 141 4.64 8.25 5.80
N LEU A 142 3.49 8.02 6.43
CA LEU A 142 2.20 8.02 5.76
C LEU A 142 1.81 9.46 5.39
N ALA A 143 1.11 9.60 4.26
CA ALA A 143 0.59 10.87 3.79
C ALA A 143 -0.34 11.53 4.81
N ARG A 144 -0.15 12.83 5.04
CA ARG A 144 -1.13 13.65 5.75
C ARG A 144 -2.31 14.04 4.85
N TRP A 145 -3.52 13.98 5.36
CA TRP A 145 -4.74 14.22 4.59
C TRP A 145 -5.43 15.52 4.99
N ASP A 146 -5.63 16.37 3.99
CA ASP A 146 -6.49 17.54 4.03
C ASP A 146 -7.39 17.55 2.77
N PRO A 147 -8.46 18.37 2.74
CA PRO A 147 -9.34 18.46 1.58
C PRO A 147 -8.64 18.81 0.27
N GLN A 148 -7.60 19.65 0.32
CA GLN A 148 -6.86 20.05 -0.88
C GLN A 148 -6.04 18.89 -1.43
N ARG A 149 -5.42 18.08 -0.57
CA ARG A 149 -4.70 16.86 -0.97
C ARG A 149 -5.65 15.85 -1.57
N ILE A 150 -6.82 15.62 -0.98
CA ILE A 150 -7.85 14.75 -1.57
C ILE A 150 -8.16 15.17 -3.00
N ARG A 151 -8.41 16.47 -3.25
CA ARG A 151 -8.66 16.98 -4.61
C ARG A 151 -7.47 16.80 -5.55
N ARG A 152 -6.23 16.88 -5.05
CA ARG A 152 -5.02 16.63 -5.87
C ARG A 152 -4.91 15.16 -6.27
N GLU A 153 -5.09 14.25 -5.31
CA GLU A 153 -5.03 12.79 -5.56
C GLU A 153 -6.16 12.34 -6.51
N GLU A 154 -7.38 12.84 -6.33
CA GLU A 154 -8.51 12.56 -7.22
C GLU A 154 -8.22 12.96 -8.68
N ARG A 155 -7.60 14.13 -8.90
CA ARG A 155 -7.19 14.58 -10.24
C ARG A 155 -6.08 13.70 -10.80
N ALA A 156 -5.05 13.39 -9.99
CA ALA A 156 -3.93 12.57 -10.42
C ALA A 156 -4.38 11.15 -10.82
N LEU A 157 -5.31 10.55 -10.07
CA LEU A 157 -5.89 9.25 -10.41
C LEU A 157 -6.68 9.32 -11.73
N ALA A 158 -7.52 10.35 -11.89
CA ALA A 158 -8.29 10.54 -13.12
C ALA A 158 -7.38 10.72 -14.36
N GLU A 159 -6.29 11.49 -14.24
CA GLU A 159 -5.29 11.68 -15.31
C GLU A 159 -4.57 10.37 -15.69
N GLN A 160 -4.43 9.45 -14.74
CA GLN A 160 -3.82 8.12 -14.95
C GLN A 160 -4.81 7.07 -15.48
N GLY A 161 -6.09 7.44 -15.70
CA GLY A 161 -7.14 6.49 -16.08
C GLY A 161 -7.42 5.45 -14.98
N ALA A 162 -7.16 5.82 -13.72
CA ALA A 162 -7.50 5.05 -12.55
C ALA A 162 -8.77 5.60 -11.89
N GLU A 163 -9.57 4.71 -11.31
CA GLU A 163 -10.76 5.10 -10.55
C GLU A 163 -10.67 4.54 -9.14
N GLU A 164 -10.92 5.39 -8.14
CA GLU A 164 -11.08 4.99 -6.75
C GLU A 164 -12.57 4.84 -6.43
N ARG A 165 -12.96 3.64 -5.98
CA ARG A 165 -14.22 3.45 -5.26
C ARG A 165 -13.98 3.64 -3.78
N VAL A 166 -14.82 4.42 -3.14
CA VAL A 166 -14.75 4.69 -1.71
C VAL A 166 -16.05 4.24 -1.05
N VAL A 167 -15.93 3.56 0.10
CA VAL A 167 -17.03 3.32 1.03
C VAL A 167 -16.66 3.96 2.36
N VAL A 168 -17.57 4.74 2.94
CA VAL A 168 -17.36 5.40 4.23
C VAL A 168 -18.47 5.06 5.21
N THR A 169 -18.13 5.16 6.49
CA THR A 169 -19.11 5.15 7.58
C THR A 169 -19.43 6.58 7.99
N ILE A 170 -20.72 6.92 8.02
CA ILE A 170 -21.24 8.15 8.60
C ILE A 170 -21.82 7.87 9.99
N HIS A 171 -21.40 8.65 10.99
CA HIS A 171 -22.03 8.65 12.30
C HIS A 171 -23.33 9.47 12.23
N GLN A 172 -24.48 8.85 12.51
CA GLN A 172 -25.78 9.46 12.26
C GLN A 172 -26.05 10.70 13.10
N ALA A 173 -25.56 10.76 14.34
CA ALA A 173 -25.81 11.88 15.24
C ALA A 173 -25.03 13.15 14.86
N SER A 174 -23.81 13.02 14.34
CA SER A 174 -23.00 14.18 13.90
C SER A 174 -23.07 14.44 12.39
N GLY A 175 -23.43 13.44 11.59
CA GLY A 175 -23.41 13.52 10.12
C GLY A 175 -22.03 13.39 9.50
N GLU A 176 -20.98 13.16 10.31
CA GLU A 176 -19.59 13.14 9.87
C GLU A 176 -19.13 11.76 9.39
N VAL A 177 -18.19 11.76 8.44
CA VAL A 177 -17.41 10.57 8.10
C VAL A 177 -16.49 10.21 9.26
N VAL A 178 -16.61 8.97 9.74
CA VAL A 178 -15.82 8.45 10.87
C VAL A 178 -14.96 7.24 10.49
N GLY A 179 -15.10 6.74 9.27
CA GLY A 179 -14.28 5.67 8.74
C GLY A 179 -14.34 5.61 7.22
N VAL A 180 -13.29 5.08 6.62
CA VAL A 180 -13.10 5.00 5.17
C VAL A 180 -12.49 3.65 4.79
N THR A 181 -12.83 3.16 3.61
CA THR A 181 -12.07 2.16 2.86
C THR A 181 -12.11 2.49 1.37
N GLY A 182 -11.02 2.26 0.64
CA GLY A 182 -10.89 2.59 -0.79
C GLY A 182 -10.34 1.46 -1.65
N ILE A 183 -10.88 1.28 -2.86
CA ILE A 183 -10.34 0.36 -3.88
C ILE A 183 -9.98 1.12 -5.14
N LEU A 184 -8.73 0.95 -5.59
CA LEU A 184 -8.30 1.40 -6.91
C LEU A 184 -8.56 0.32 -7.96
N THR A 185 -9.05 0.78 -9.10
CA THR A 185 -9.22 0.00 -10.33
C THR A 185 -8.47 0.66 -11.47
N TYR A 186 -7.91 -0.15 -12.36
CA TYR A 186 -7.15 0.32 -13.51
C TYR A 186 -7.73 -0.27 -14.79
N ALA A 187 -7.98 0.58 -15.80
CA ALA A 187 -8.57 0.15 -17.07
C ALA A 187 -7.75 -0.93 -17.80
N TYR A 188 -6.43 -0.92 -17.65
CA TYR A 188 -5.52 -1.87 -18.29
C TYR A 188 -5.42 -3.23 -17.57
N ARG A 189 -6.03 -3.39 -16.39
CA ARG A 189 -6.12 -4.64 -15.60
C ARG A 189 -7.48 -4.76 -14.90
N PRO A 190 -8.57 -4.88 -15.67
CA PRO A 190 -9.92 -4.84 -15.12
C PRO A 190 -10.25 -6.05 -14.21
N GLU A 191 -9.48 -7.14 -14.29
CA GLU A 191 -9.64 -8.34 -13.47
C GLU A 191 -9.02 -8.26 -12.08
N THR A 192 -8.19 -7.25 -11.81
CA THR A 192 -7.49 -7.09 -10.52
C THR A 192 -7.76 -5.71 -9.92
N CYS A 193 -8.14 -5.68 -8.65
CA CYS A 193 -8.30 -4.45 -7.89
C CYS A 193 -7.33 -4.39 -6.72
N TYR A 194 -7.01 -3.17 -6.27
CA TYR A 194 -6.11 -2.94 -5.16
C TYR A 194 -6.86 -2.23 -4.04
N GLN A 195 -6.96 -2.89 -2.90
CA GLN A 195 -7.56 -2.32 -1.70
C GLN A 195 -6.51 -1.47 -0.98
N HIS A 196 -6.83 -0.18 -0.87
CA HIS A 196 -6.07 0.82 -0.12
C HIS A 196 -6.58 0.90 1.33
N ASP A 197 -6.05 1.88 2.05
CA ASP A 197 -6.22 2.08 3.48
C ASP A 197 -7.66 1.91 3.94
N THR A 198 -7.80 1.27 5.09
CA THR A 198 -9.05 1.17 5.83
C THR A 198 -8.82 1.71 7.22
N SER A 199 -9.45 2.83 7.54
CA SER A 199 -9.24 3.53 8.81
C SER A 199 -10.58 3.93 9.43
N VAL A 200 -10.56 4.04 10.75
CA VAL A 200 -11.68 4.51 11.56
C VAL A 200 -11.09 5.46 12.59
N VAL A 201 -11.70 6.64 12.76
CA VAL A 201 -11.25 7.62 13.75
C VAL A 201 -11.33 7.03 15.16
N ALA A 202 -10.38 7.40 16.03
CA ALA A 202 -10.14 6.71 17.30
C ALA A 202 -11.40 6.54 18.19
N THR A 203 -12.23 7.56 18.29
CA THR A 203 -13.46 7.59 19.12
C THR A 203 -14.55 6.61 18.66
N HIS A 204 -14.48 6.11 17.43
CA HIS A 204 -15.47 5.18 16.86
C HIS A 204 -14.91 3.76 16.59
N ARG A 205 -13.67 3.47 17.03
CA ARG A 205 -13.05 2.14 16.90
C ARG A 205 -13.72 1.09 17.79
N GLY A 206 -13.43 -0.19 17.53
CA GLY A 206 -13.92 -1.32 18.32
C GLY A 206 -15.38 -1.70 18.06
N ARG A 207 -16.04 -1.08 17.07
CA ARG A 207 -17.47 -1.28 16.76
C ARG A 207 -17.71 -2.10 15.49
N GLY A 208 -16.67 -2.70 14.89
CA GLY A 208 -16.80 -3.49 13.66
C GLY A 208 -16.95 -2.69 12.36
N LEU A 209 -16.82 -1.36 12.40
CA LEU A 209 -17.01 -0.47 11.24
C LEU A 209 -16.11 -0.80 10.05
N GLY A 210 -14.82 -1.10 10.31
CA GLY A 210 -13.88 -1.48 9.24
C GLY A 210 -14.34 -2.72 8.47
N ARG A 211 -14.86 -3.74 9.17
CA ARG A 211 -15.40 -4.95 8.54
C ARG A 211 -16.66 -4.65 7.75
N ALA A 212 -17.59 -3.86 8.30
CA ALA A 212 -18.83 -3.49 7.63
C ALA A 212 -18.57 -2.72 6.32
N MET A 213 -17.65 -1.74 6.34
CA MET A 213 -17.27 -0.99 5.14
C MET A 213 -16.67 -1.89 4.06
N LYS A 214 -15.70 -2.75 4.42
CA LYS A 214 -15.05 -3.63 3.45
C LYS A 214 -16.00 -4.69 2.89
N ALA A 215 -16.90 -5.22 3.71
CA ALA A 215 -17.94 -6.14 3.27
C ALA A 215 -18.88 -5.48 2.24
N ALA A 216 -19.39 -4.27 2.54
CA ALA A 216 -20.21 -3.50 1.60
C ALA A 216 -19.46 -3.19 0.30
N MET A 217 -18.18 -2.81 0.40
CA MET A 217 -17.29 -2.60 -0.74
C MET A 217 -17.23 -3.84 -1.65
N MET A 218 -17.02 -5.04 -1.09
CA MET A 218 -16.97 -6.27 -1.90
C MET A 218 -18.31 -6.50 -2.63
N ARG A 219 -19.43 -6.38 -1.89
CA ARG A 219 -20.77 -6.62 -2.43
C ARG A 219 -21.11 -5.69 -3.59
N GLU A 220 -20.80 -4.40 -3.47
CA GLU A 220 -21.02 -3.43 -4.55
C GLU A 220 -20.10 -3.72 -5.74
N LEU A 221 -18.80 -3.92 -5.48
CA LEU A 221 -17.78 -4.05 -6.52
C LEU A 221 -18.03 -5.25 -7.43
N VAL A 222 -18.38 -6.42 -6.90
CA VAL A 222 -18.57 -7.62 -7.72
C VAL A 222 -19.80 -7.55 -8.62
N VAL A 223 -20.81 -6.76 -8.25
CA VAL A 223 -22.02 -6.56 -9.05
C VAL A 223 -21.74 -5.58 -10.18
N GLU A 224 -21.06 -4.46 -9.88
CA GLU A 224 -20.78 -3.41 -10.86
C GLU A 224 -19.63 -3.77 -11.80
N ARG A 225 -18.70 -4.61 -11.34
CA ARG A 225 -17.53 -5.06 -12.12
C ARG A 225 -17.43 -6.60 -12.11
N PRO A 226 -18.30 -7.30 -12.85
CA PRO A 226 -18.31 -8.77 -12.91
C PRO A 226 -17.01 -9.36 -13.48
N GLN A 227 -16.17 -8.56 -14.12
CA GLN A 227 -14.86 -8.97 -14.62
C GLN A 227 -13.77 -9.05 -13.54
N VAL A 228 -13.99 -8.48 -12.35
CA VAL A 228 -13.04 -8.54 -11.23
C VAL A 228 -12.94 -9.97 -10.73
N ARG A 229 -11.70 -10.49 -10.71
CA ARG A 229 -11.39 -11.85 -10.23
C ARG A 229 -10.63 -11.85 -8.92
N ARG A 230 -9.78 -10.83 -8.70
CA ARG A 230 -8.88 -10.77 -7.55
C ARG A 230 -8.84 -9.37 -6.97
N ILE A 231 -8.85 -9.28 -5.65
CA ILE A 231 -8.65 -8.03 -4.92
C ILE A 231 -7.47 -8.21 -3.99
N VAL A 232 -6.45 -7.36 -4.11
CA VAL A 232 -5.18 -7.48 -3.39
C VAL A 232 -5.04 -6.34 -2.40
N THR A 233 -4.59 -6.65 -1.19
CA THR A 233 -4.27 -5.65 -0.17
C THR A 233 -2.89 -5.94 0.43
N SER A 234 -2.23 -4.90 0.90
CA SER A 234 -1.06 -5.00 1.76
C SER A 234 -1.40 -4.54 3.18
N THR A 235 -0.88 -5.21 4.19
CA THR A 235 -1.06 -4.83 5.59
C THR A 235 0.24 -5.07 6.34
N ASN A 236 0.63 -4.15 7.23
CA ASN A 236 1.78 -4.40 8.12
C ASN A 236 1.53 -5.68 8.92
N ALA A 237 2.55 -6.54 9.04
CA ALA A 237 2.44 -7.83 9.73
C ALA A 237 2.08 -7.72 11.22
N ASP A 238 2.37 -6.57 11.85
CA ASP A 238 2.02 -6.30 13.25
C ASP A 238 0.57 -5.84 13.41
N ASN A 239 -0.11 -5.45 12.31
CA ASN A 239 -1.52 -5.09 12.32
C ASN A 239 -2.42 -6.33 12.25
N VAL A 240 -2.34 -7.17 13.29
CA VAL A 240 -3.11 -8.41 13.41
C VAL A 240 -4.61 -8.19 13.35
N HIS A 241 -5.09 -7.02 13.79
CA HIS A 241 -6.51 -6.66 13.74
C HIS A 241 -7.00 -6.49 12.29
N MET A 242 -6.29 -5.71 11.46
CA MET A 242 -6.68 -5.53 10.05
C MET A 242 -6.53 -6.83 9.25
N ILE A 243 -5.52 -7.66 9.56
CA ILE A 243 -5.38 -8.98 8.96
C ILE A 243 -6.62 -9.84 9.24
N ALA A 244 -7.08 -9.88 10.50
CA ALA A 244 -8.28 -10.62 10.88
C ALA A 244 -9.57 -10.05 10.24
N VAL A 245 -9.67 -8.72 10.08
CA VAL A 245 -10.78 -8.08 9.35
C VAL A 245 -10.81 -8.55 7.89
N ASN A 246 -9.65 -8.61 7.23
CA ASN A 246 -9.52 -9.09 5.85
C ASN A 246 -9.89 -10.59 5.76
N ASP A 247 -9.37 -11.42 6.66
CA ASP A 247 -9.67 -12.86 6.68
C ASP A 247 -11.17 -13.12 6.85
N ALA A 248 -11.84 -12.34 7.72
CA ALA A 248 -13.27 -12.48 8.00
C ALA A 248 -14.20 -12.16 6.82
N ILE A 249 -13.70 -11.51 5.77
CA ILE A 249 -14.46 -11.19 4.54
C ILE A 249 -13.97 -11.98 3.32
N GLY A 250 -13.12 -13.00 3.53
CA GLY A 250 -12.71 -13.94 2.49
C GLY A 250 -11.33 -13.68 1.87
N TYR A 251 -10.53 -12.77 2.43
CA TYR A 251 -9.12 -12.69 2.03
C TYR A 251 -8.34 -13.86 2.62
N HIS A 252 -7.27 -14.27 1.93
CA HIS A 252 -6.25 -15.19 2.46
C HIS A 252 -4.86 -14.64 2.20
N VAL A 253 -3.88 -15.11 2.97
CA VAL A 253 -2.48 -14.72 2.80
C VAL A 253 -1.94 -15.25 1.48
N LEU A 254 -1.61 -14.33 0.55
CA LEU A 254 -0.93 -14.65 -0.70
C LEU A 254 0.58 -14.79 -0.51
N ARG A 255 1.19 -13.82 0.20
CA ARG A 255 2.65 -13.82 0.46
C ARG A 255 3.01 -12.88 1.60
N ARG A 256 4.21 -13.08 2.14
CA ARG A 256 4.83 -12.19 3.13
C ARG A 256 6.08 -11.57 2.52
N LEU A 257 6.20 -10.26 2.69
CA LEU A 257 7.30 -9.44 2.17
C LEU A 257 8.02 -8.72 3.31
N ILE A 258 9.27 -8.39 3.07
CA ILE A 258 10.10 -7.54 3.91
C ILE A 258 10.46 -6.27 3.14
N TRP A 259 10.58 -5.17 3.87
CA TRP A 259 11.15 -3.92 3.40
C TRP A 259 12.45 -3.67 4.14
N VAL A 260 13.44 -3.18 3.43
CA VAL A 260 14.80 -3.04 3.94
C VAL A 260 15.32 -1.63 3.73
N GLU A 261 16.11 -1.15 4.69
CA GLU A 261 16.73 0.18 4.64
C GLU A 261 18.19 0.12 5.07
N THR A 262 18.98 1.06 4.55
CA THR A 262 20.31 1.39 5.04
C THR A 262 20.51 2.90 4.94
N THR A 263 21.60 3.42 5.52
CA THR A 263 21.93 4.84 5.34
C THR A 263 22.73 5.03 4.05
N ALA A 264 22.60 6.20 3.42
CA ALA A 264 23.38 6.55 2.24
C ALA A 264 24.90 6.48 2.52
N SER A 265 25.33 6.87 3.72
CA SER A 265 26.74 6.77 4.14
C SER A 265 27.21 5.33 4.26
N ALA A 266 26.47 4.46 4.96
CA ALA A 266 26.83 3.06 5.17
C ALA A 266 26.84 2.28 3.85
N LEU A 267 25.86 2.52 2.98
CA LEU A 267 25.85 1.93 1.63
C LEU A 267 27.09 2.32 0.85
N ALA A 268 27.45 3.61 0.89
CA ALA A 268 28.54 4.14 0.11
C ALA A 268 29.92 3.83 0.70
N GLU A 269 30.00 3.34 1.93
CA GLU A 269 31.20 2.74 2.54
C GLU A 269 31.32 1.27 2.15
N THR A 270 30.21 0.52 2.28
CA THR A 270 30.13 -0.92 1.93
C THR A 270 30.45 -1.17 0.45
N LEU A 271 30.08 -0.24 -0.43
CA LEU A 271 30.31 -0.30 -1.87
C LEU A 271 31.51 0.53 -2.36
N ARG A 272 32.46 0.86 -1.48
CA ARG A 272 33.81 1.27 -1.93
C ARG A 272 34.54 0.11 -2.60
#